data_AF-A0A960GXL9-F1
#
_entry.id   AF-A0A960GXL9-F1
#
_cell.length_a   1.000
_cell.length_b   1.000
_cell.length_c   1.000
_cell.angle_alpha   90.00
_cell.angle_beta   90.00
_cell.angle_gamma   90.00
#
_symmetry.space_group_name_H-M   'P 1'
#
loop_
_entity.id
_entity.type
_entity.pdbx_description
1 polymer ?
#
loop_
_entity_poly.entity_id
_entity_poly.type
_entity_poly.pdbx_seq_one_letter_code
_entity_poly.pdbx_strand_id
1 'polypeptide(L)'
;MGQLLGLIVGIGSDLHLEATLNRIITAAMALTGARYGALGVRGDDGRLATFLHAGMDEQTARRIGYPPVGKGLLGFLLDQHEPLRLDDLRDHPAASGFPEYHPPMAAFLGVPILIRGSVFGSLFLTDLPSERRFTESDEAVATALASAAAVAVDNAQLFERVRASAEWSSASREITTALLAGPRPGVNPLQLVADRARALTGAEQAIVLTPDDLDAPADQVGALLVTVASGLHADAVLGQRVPVASSTSGEVFRSGTPLITESFRHPIQAFTDAGERPAIVMPLRAADAVIGVLAVARHRDHPPFNAAKLDLMCDFADHAAVALTVAAARERARELSLLADRERIAQDLHDHVIQKLFAAGMDLQGTVARVRSPQIADRLTGTIDDLQATIDDIRSTIFGLQRSDGAAVDLRQRIQRLVAELTEGRQITTTVRMSGPMTIVDATLADHAEAITTEAISNTLRHSGARSLTIEVGVGDELLVEITDDGRGIPADNRRRSGLANMQSRAVAVGGRCEISAAPGGGVRVRWSAPLTVG
;
A
#
# COMPACT_ATOMS: atom_id res chain seq x y z
N MET A 1 -52.23 -28.43 -20.09
CA MET A 1 -51.30 -28.64 -18.96
C MET A 1 -49.88 -29.04 -19.40
N GLY A 2 -49.69 -30.11 -20.18
CA GLY A 2 -48.34 -30.62 -20.54
C GLY A 2 -47.44 -29.65 -21.32
N GLN A 3 -48.00 -28.86 -22.25
CA GLN A 3 -47.24 -27.81 -22.97
C GLN A 3 -46.79 -26.66 -22.06
N LEU A 4 -47.60 -26.27 -21.07
CA LEU A 4 -47.28 -25.20 -20.13
C LEU A 4 -46.11 -25.61 -19.21
N LEU A 5 -46.13 -26.87 -18.72
CA LEU A 5 -45.04 -27.44 -17.93
C LEU A 5 -43.73 -27.55 -18.73
N GLY A 6 -43.78 -27.97 -19.99
CA GLY A 6 -42.60 -28.04 -20.85
C GLY A 6 -41.96 -26.68 -21.12
N LEU A 7 -42.78 -25.63 -21.28
CA LEU A 7 -42.30 -24.26 -21.44
C LEU A 7 -41.72 -23.70 -20.13
N ILE A 8 -42.35 -23.95 -18.97
CA ILE A 8 -41.84 -23.52 -17.66
C ILE A 8 -40.47 -24.16 -17.35
N VAL A 9 -40.28 -25.44 -17.69
CA VAL A 9 -38.99 -26.14 -17.50
C VAL A 9 -37.89 -25.61 -18.43
N GLY A 10 -38.23 -25.25 -19.68
CA GLY A 10 -37.26 -24.67 -20.63
C GLY A 10 -36.87 -23.21 -20.35
N ILE A 11 -37.69 -22.46 -19.61
CA ILE A 11 -37.40 -21.07 -19.21
C ILE A 11 -36.34 -21.03 -18.08
N GLY A 12 -36.26 -22.08 -17.25
CA GLY A 12 -35.28 -22.17 -16.16
C GLY A 12 -33.88 -22.64 -16.56
N SER A 13 -33.65 -23.08 -17.80
CA SER A 13 -32.39 -23.69 -18.24
C SER A 13 -31.39 -22.75 -18.91
N ASP A 14 -31.74 -21.48 -19.13
CA ASP A 14 -30.93 -20.57 -19.94
C ASP A 14 -30.42 -19.36 -19.16
N LEU A 15 -29.13 -19.09 -19.34
CA LEU A 15 -28.34 -18.20 -18.48
C LEU A 15 -28.32 -16.73 -18.94
N HIS A 16 -28.89 -16.41 -20.11
CA HIS A 16 -28.97 -15.04 -20.61
C HIS A 16 -30.36 -14.43 -20.40
N LEU A 17 -30.44 -13.42 -19.54
CA LEU A 17 -31.68 -12.73 -19.15
C LEU A 17 -32.56 -12.34 -20.35
N GLU A 18 -31.97 -11.71 -21.38
CA GLU A 18 -32.70 -11.25 -22.56
C GLU A 18 -33.32 -12.41 -23.37
N ALA A 19 -32.59 -13.51 -23.55
CA ALA A 19 -33.09 -14.71 -24.23
C ALA A 19 -34.27 -15.34 -23.47
N THR A 20 -34.18 -15.37 -22.14
CA THR A 20 -35.24 -15.85 -21.26
C THR A 20 -36.49 -14.97 -21.36
N LEU A 21 -36.34 -13.65 -21.29
CA LEU A 21 -37.45 -12.70 -21.45
C LEU A 21 -38.11 -12.81 -22.84
N ASN A 22 -37.34 -12.92 -23.91
CA ASN A 22 -37.89 -13.09 -25.27
C ASN A 22 -38.70 -14.39 -25.43
N ARG A 23 -38.26 -15.49 -24.82
CA ARG A 23 -39.04 -16.75 -24.80
C ARG A 23 -40.36 -16.60 -24.05
N ILE A 24 -40.37 -15.88 -22.93
CA ILE A 24 -41.59 -15.63 -22.16
C ILE A 24 -42.60 -14.84 -23.00
N ILE A 25 -42.16 -13.78 -23.68
CA ILE A 25 -43.05 -12.98 -24.56
C ILE A 25 -43.64 -13.89 -25.64
N THR A 26 -42.79 -14.65 -26.32
CA THR A 26 -43.22 -15.53 -27.43
C THR A 26 -44.16 -16.63 -26.96
N ALA A 27 -43.90 -17.23 -25.80
CA ALA A 27 -44.77 -18.25 -25.19
C ALA A 27 -46.14 -17.65 -24.79
N ALA A 28 -46.14 -16.46 -24.21
CA ALA A 28 -47.36 -15.76 -23.82
C ALA A 28 -48.22 -15.39 -25.03
N MET A 29 -47.59 -14.93 -26.12
CA MET A 29 -48.27 -14.70 -27.39
C MET A 29 -48.88 -15.99 -27.96
N ALA A 30 -48.13 -17.08 -27.99
CA ALA A 30 -48.60 -18.36 -28.53
C ALA A 30 -49.77 -18.95 -27.72
N LEU A 31 -49.74 -18.82 -26.40
CA LEU A 31 -50.76 -19.40 -25.51
C LEU A 31 -52.03 -18.55 -25.41
N THR A 32 -51.92 -17.23 -25.56
CA THR A 32 -53.07 -16.32 -25.54
C THR A 32 -53.61 -15.99 -26.93
N GLY A 33 -52.84 -16.25 -27.98
CA GLY A 33 -53.16 -15.90 -29.36
C GLY A 33 -52.92 -14.42 -29.71
N ALA A 34 -52.22 -13.67 -28.86
CA ALA A 34 -51.87 -12.28 -29.13
C ALA A 34 -50.90 -12.17 -30.31
N ARG A 35 -51.13 -11.21 -31.22
CA ARG A 35 -50.26 -10.95 -32.37
C ARG A 35 -49.01 -10.19 -31.99
N TYR A 36 -49.08 -9.34 -30.97
CA TYR A 36 -47.94 -8.59 -30.47
C TYR A 36 -47.78 -8.81 -28.97
N GLY A 37 -46.52 -8.89 -28.54
CA GLY A 37 -46.14 -8.98 -27.14
C GLY A 37 -44.98 -8.06 -26.85
N ALA A 38 -44.93 -7.52 -25.65
CA ALA A 38 -43.81 -6.74 -25.17
C ALA A 38 -43.56 -6.97 -23.69
N LEU A 39 -42.34 -6.71 -23.24
CA LEU A 39 -41.97 -6.75 -21.83
C LEU A 39 -41.16 -5.50 -21.51
N GLY A 40 -41.65 -4.74 -20.55
CA GLY A 40 -40.97 -3.57 -20.01
C GLY A 40 -40.32 -3.88 -18.68
N VAL A 41 -39.04 -3.55 -18.52
CA VAL A 41 -38.31 -3.64 -17.24
C VAL A 41 -38.24 -2.27 -16.60
N ARG A 42 -38.56 -2.20 -15.31
CA ARG A 42 -38.51 -0.99 -14.50
C ARG A 42 -37.04 -0.61 -14.22
N GLY A 43 -36.69 0.64 -14.49
CA GLY A 43 -35.42 1.25 -14.08
C GLY A 43 -35.50 1.87 -12.69
N ASP A 44 -34.34 2.22 -12.15
CA ASP A 44 -34.21 2.83 -10.81
C ASP A 44 -34.88 4.21 -10.70
N ASP A 45 -35.07 4.90 -11.83
CA ASP A 45 -35.78 6.19 -11.94
C ASP A 45 -37.30 6.05 -12.06
N GLY A 46 -37.82 4.81 -11.99
CA GLY A 46 -39.24 4.49 -12.16
C GLY A 46 -39.72 4.49 -13.62
N ARG A 47 -38.83 4.68 -14.60
CA ARG A 47 -39.17 4.59 -16.03
C ARG A 47 -38.85 3.20 -16.60
N LEU A 48 -39.13 3.01 -17.88
CA LEU A 48 -38.67 1.81 -18.60
C LEU A 48 -37.17 1.91 -18.87
N ALA A 49 -36.39 1.01 -18.25
CA ALA A 49 -34.97 0.85 -18.55
C ALA A 49 -34.74 -0.01 -19.80
N THR A 50 -35.55 -1.05 -19.96
CA THR A 50 -35.45 -2.00 -21.08
C THR A 50 -36.84 -2.28 -21.62
N PHE A 51 -36.99 -2.34 -22.94
CA PHE A 51 -38.23 -2.71 -23.61
C PHE A 51 -37.95 -3.73 -24.69
N LEU A 52 -38.46 -4.94 -24.50
CA LEU A 52 -38.37 -6.05 -25.45
C LEU A 52 -39.73 -6.23 -26.12
N HIS A 53 -39.74 -6.58 -27.41
CA HIS A 53 -40.98 -6.81 -28.15
C HIS A 53 -40.88 -8.01 -29.10
N ALA A 54 -42.01 -8.62 -29.40
CA ALA A 54 -42.15 -9.70 -30.37
C ALA A 54 -43.45 -9.54 -31.17
N GLY A 55 -43.47 -10.10 -32.39
CA GLY A 55 -44.58 -10.02 -33.34
C GLY A 55 -44.55 -8.81 -34.28
N MET A 56 -43.71 -7.80 -33.99
CA MET A 56 -43.46 -6.66 -34.88
C MET A 56 -42.18 -6.88 -35.67
N ASP A 57 -42.22 -6.65 -36.99
CA ASP A 57 -41.04 -6.75 -37.84
C ASP A 57 -40.06 -5.58 -37.62
N GLU A 58 -38.78 -5.81 -37.91
CA GLU A 58 -37.70 -4.87 -37.62
C GLU A 58 -37.81 -3.57 -38.44
N GLN A 59 -38.37 -3.63 -39.66
CA GLN A 59 -38.55 -2.45 -40.51
C GLN A 59 -39.62 -1.52 -39.92
N THR A 60 -40.73 -2.07 -39.41
CA THR A 60 -41.77 -1.33 -38.70
C THR A 60 -41.22 -0.75 -37.39
N ALA A 61 -40.50 -1.53 -36.58
CA ALA A 61 -39.91 -1.06 -35.33
C ALA A 61 -38.94 0.13 -35.55
N ARG A 62 -38.06 0.05 -36.57
CA ARG A 62 -37.15 1.15 -36.93
C ARG A 62 -37.88 2.41 -37.39
N ARG A 63 -39.02 2.28 -38.06
CA ARG A 63 -39.84 3.44 -38.48
C ARG A 63 -40.53 4.13 -37.31
N ILE A 64 -40.95 3.37 -36.30
CA ILE A 64 -41.51 3.93 -35.05
C ILE A 64 -40.44 4.75 -34.30
N GLY A 65 -39.18 4.32 -34.38
CA GLY A 65 -38.03 5.08 -33.89
C GLY A 65 -37.64 4.68 -32.47
N TYR A 66 -37.92 5.56 -31.48
CA TYR A 66 -37.45 5.36 -30.11
C TYR A 66 -38.36 4.42 -29.30
N PRO A 67 -37.79 3.59 -28.40
CA PRO A 67 -38.58 2.73 -27.52
C PRO A 67 -39.39 3.57 -26.51
N PRO A 68 -40.51 3.06 -26.01
CA PRO A 68 -41.34 3.78 -25.05
C PRO A 68 -40.56 4.06 -23.76
N VAL A 69 -40.64 5.29 -23.27
CA VAL A 69 -39.94 5.77 -22.06
C VAL A 69 -40.76 5.62 -20.77
N GLY A 70 -41.76 4.73 -20.77
CA GLY A 70 -42.64 4.51 -19.61
C GLY A 70 -43.67 5.62 -19.40
N LYS A 71 -44.22 6.22 -20.46
CA LYS A 71 -45.36 7.15 -20.39
C LYS A 71 -46.68 6.43 -20.72
N GLY A 72 -47.79 7.01 -20.28
CA GLY A 72 -49.13 6.50 -20.57
C GLY A 72 -49.42 5.15 -19.91
N LEU A 73 -50.18 4.29 -20.60
CA LEU A 73 -50.65 3.01 -20.07
C LEU A 73 -49.52 2.06 -19.67
N LEU A 74 -48.41 2.04 -20.43
CA LEU A 74 -47.25 1.21 -20.11
C LEU A 74 -46.53 1.68 -18.85
N GLY A 75 -46.46 3.00 -18.64
CA GLY A 75 -45.90 3.58 -17.41
C GLY A 75 -46.78 3.30 -16.20
N PHE A 76 -48.09 3.46 -16.34
CA PHE A 76 -49.07 3.19 -15.29
C PHE A 76 -48.91 1.77 -14.71
N LEU A 77 -48.68 0.77 -15.55
CA LEU A 77 -48.54 -0.63 -15.15
C LEU A 77 -47.23 -0.98 -14.45
N LEU A 78 -46.21 -0.12 -14.53
CA LEU A 78 -44.97 -0.35 -13.77
C LEU A 78 -45.14 -0.14 -12.27
N ASP A 79 -46.23 0.50 -11.85
CA ASP A 79 -46.59 0.72 -10.45
C ASP A 79 -47.80 -0.13 -10.00
N GLN A 80 -48.43 -0.88 -10.91
CA GLN A 80 -49.55 -1.76 -10.57
C GLN A 80 -49.07 -3.16 -10.16
N HIS A 81 -49.68 -3.69 -9.10
CA HIS A 81 -49.42 -5.04 -8.60
C HIS A 81 -50.45 -6.06 -9.11
N GLU A 82 -51.49 -5.61 -9.80
CA GLU A 82 -52.57 -6.44 -10.34
C GLU A 82 -52.58 -6.43 -11.88
N PRO A 83 -53.02 -7.52 -12.52
CA PRO A 83 -53.25 -7.55 -13.96
C PRO A 83 -54.28 -6.50 -14.41
N LEU A 84 -54.10 -5.99 -15.63
CA LEU A 84 -55.05 -5.09 -16.29
C LEU A 84 -55.46 -5.67 -17.63
N ARG A 85 -56.75 -5.97 -17.76
CA ARG A 85 -57.36 -6.50 -18.97
C ARG A 85 -58.36 -5.50 -19.53
N LEU A 86 -58.16 -5.09 -20.78
CA LEU A 86 -58.97 -4.09 -21.46
C LEU A 86 -59.45 -4.62 -22.81
N ASP A 87 -60.73 -4.42 -23.11
CA ASP A 87 -61.28 -4.74 -24.43
C ASP A 87 -60.81 -3.75 -25.50
N ASP A 88 -60.61 -2.50 -25.11
CA ASP A 88 -59.99 -1.45 -25.90
C ASP A 88 -59.09 -0.59 -25.02
N LEU A 89 -57.79 -0.60 -25.28
CA LEU A 89 -56.81 0.16 -24.50
C LEU A 89 -56.98 1.67 -24.64
N ARG A 90 -57.65 2.15 -25.70
CA ARG A 90 -57.89 3.57 -25.96
C ARG A 90 -58.91 4.17 -24.99
N ASP A 91 -59.72 3.33 -24.36
CA ASP A 91 -60.74 3.76 -23.40
C ASP A 91 -60.14 4.05 -22.00
N HIS A 92 -58.89 3.64 -21.76
CA HIS A 92 -58.25 3.84 -20.46
C HIS A 92 -57.75 5.30 -20.29
N PRO A 93 -57.98 5.96 -19.14
CA PRO A 93 -57.57 7.36 -18.92
C PRO A 93 -56.06 7.63 -19.08
N ALA A 94 -55.23 6.62 -18.85
CA ALA A 94 -53.78 6.70 -19.02
C ALA A 94 -53.30 6.50 -20.47
N ALA A 95 -54.20 6.25 -21.44
CA ALA A 95 -53.82 6.04 -22.82
C ALA A 95 -53.26 7.33 -23.44
N SER A 96 -52.04 7.27 -24.00
CA SER A 96 -51.36 8.42 -24.61
C SER A 96 -51.37 8.41 -26.14
N GLY A 97 -52.11 7.47 -26.75
CA GLY A 97 -52.11 7.24 -28.19
C GLY A 97 -50.86 6.53 -28.71
N PHE A 98 -50.77 6.42 -30.03
CA PHE A 98 -49.71 5.69 -30.75
C PHE A 98 -48.87 6.63 -31.63
N PRO A 99 -47.55 6.41 -31.75
CA PRO A 99 -46.70 7.13 -32.70
C PRO A 99 -47.13 6.96 -34.17
N GLU A 100 -46.69 7.87 -35.05
CA GLU A 100 -47.10 8.01 -36.47
C GLU A 100 -46.98 6.74 -37.34
N TYR A 101 -46.17 5.75 -36.93
CA TYR A 101 -45.95 4.49 -37.64
C TYR A 101 -46.29 3.24 -36.83
N HIS A 102 -46.85 3.42 -35.63
CA HIS A 102 -47.18 2.29 -34.77
C HIS A 102 -48.53 1.68 -35.19
N PRO A 103 -48.63 0.35 -35.31
CA PRO A 103 -49.88 -0.31 -35.68
C PRO A 103 -51.02 0.04 -34.70
N PRO A 104 -52.25 0.24 -35.18
CA PRO A 104 -53.39 0.41 -34.28
C PRO A 104 -53.61 -0.89 -33.50
N MET A 105 -53.85 -0.75 -32.19
CA MET A 105 -54.10 -1.86 -31.28
C MET A 105 -55.32 -1.51 -30.40
N ALA A 106 -56.10 -2.52 -30.03
CA ALA A 106 -57.31 -2.35 -29.22
C ALA A 106 -57.27 -3.25 -27.97
N ALA A 107 -57.50 -4.56 -28.12
CA ALA A 107 -57.50 -5.48 -26.98
C ALA A 107 -56.12 -5.52 -26.32
N PHE A 108 -56.09 -5.41 -24.99
CA PHE A 108 -54.84 -5.30 -24.22
C PHE A 108 -54.91 -6.12 -22.93
N LEU A 109 -53.83 -6.83 -22.63
CA LEU A 109 -53.61 -7.55 -21.39
C LEU A 109 -52.22 -7.20 -20.86
N GLY A 110 -52.18 -6.49 -19.74
CA GLY A 110 -50.97 -6.15 -19.01
C GLY A 110 -50.89 -6.97 -17.74
N VAL A 111 -49.77 -7.65 -17.49
CA VAL A 111 -49.57 -8.47 -16.29
C VAL A 111 -48.23 -8.09 -15.64
N PRO A 112 -48.22 -7.75 -14.34
CA PRO A 112 -46.98 -7.42 -13.64
C PRO A 112 -46.12 -8.66 -13.39
N ILE A 113 -44.80 -8.47 -13.47
CA ILE A 113 -43.79 -9.45 -13.10
C ILE A 113 -43.27 -9.03 -11.73
N LEU A 114 -43.65 -9.77 -10.69
CA LEU A 114 -43.34 -9.45 -9.30
C LEU A 114 -42.17 -10.28 -8.80
N ILE A 115 -41.08 -9.64 -8.41
CA ILE A 115 -39.96 -10.29 -7.71
C ILE A 115 -40.01 -9.87 -6.24
N ARG A 116 -40.21 -10.84 -5.34
CA ARG A 116 -40.29 -10.63 -3.88
C ARG A 116 -41.28 -9.52 -3.48
N GLY A 117 -42.41 -9.43 -4.20
CA GLY A 117 -43.46 -8.44 -3.94
C GLY A 117 -43.23 -7.06 -4.54
N SER A 118 -42.12 -6.83 -5.26
CA SER A 118 -41.86 -5.58 -5.99
C SER A 118 -42.04 -5.79 -7.50
N VAL A 119 -42.59 -4.80 -8.20
CA VAL A 119 -42.76 -4.83 -9.67
C VAL A 119 -41.39 -4.70 -10.34
N PHE A 120 -40.89 -5.81 -10.88
CA PHE A 120 -39.68 -5.83 -11.70
C PHE A 120 -39.95 -5.25 -13.10
N GLY A 121 -41.15 -5.49 -13.62
CA GLY A 121 -41.57 -5.09 -14.94
C GLY A 121 -42.98 -5.57 -15.24
N SER A 122 -43.39 -5.44 -16.50
CA SER A 122 -44.73 -5.86 -16.92
C SER A 122 -44.66 -6.52 -18.29
N LEU A 123 -45.40 -7.61 -18.44
CA LEU A 123 -45.68 -8.28 -19.71
C LEU A 123 -46.93 -7.66 -20.32
N PHE A 124 -46.84 -7.29 -21.59
CA PHE A 124 -47.92 -6.69 -22.36
C PHE A 124 -48.25 -7.59 -23.55
N LEU A 125 -49.54 -7.88 -23.72
CA LEU A 125 -50.06 -8.66 -24.84
C LEU A 125 -51.18 -7.88 -25.50
N THR A 126 -51.18 -7.85 -26.82
CA THR A 126 -52.10 -6.98 -27.56
C THR A 126 -52.39 -7.51 -28.96
N ASP A 127 -53.46 -6.98 -29.55
CA ASP A 127 -53.97 -7.30 -30.90
C ASP A 127 -54.29 -8.80 -31.07
N LEU A 128 -55.49 -9.19 -30.62
CA LEU A 128 -56.06 -10.52 -30.89
C LEU A 128 -56.71 -10.56 -32.29
N PRO A 129 -56.79 -11.74 -32.93
CA PRO A 129 -57.56 -11.91 -34.18
C PRO A 129 -59.00 -11.38 -34.03
N SER A 130 -59.51 -10.77 -35.10
CA SER A 130 -60.75 -9.99 -35.11
C SER A 130 -61.93 -10.74 -34.51
N GLU A 131 -62.63 -10.07 -33.58
CA GLU A 131 -63.77 -10.50 -32.72
C GLU A 131 -63.42 -11.14 -31.36
N ARG A 132 -62.19 -11.58 -31.11
CA ARG A 132 -61.81 -12.12 -29.79
C ARG A 132 -61.48 -11.01 -28.79
N ARG A 133 -61.73 -11.27 -27.50
CA ARG A 133 -61.26 -10.48 -26.35
C ARG A 133 -60.43 -11.37 -25.43
N PHE A 134 -59.54 -10.76 -24.65
CA PHE A 134 -58.83 -11.49 -23.61
C PHE A 134 -59.83 -11.96 -22.56
N THR A 135 -59.77 -13.24 -22.22
CA THR A 135 -60.62 -13.88 -21.21
C THR A 135 -59.90 -13.96 -19.86
N GLU A 136 -60.64 -14.29 -18.79
CA GLU A 136 -60.03 -14.62 -17.49
C GLU A 136 -59.04 -15.79 -17.61
N SER A 137 -59.29 -16.74 -18.52
CA SER A 137 -58.35 -17.83 -18.77
C SER A 137 -57.05 -17.35 -19.41
N ASP A 138 -57.11 -16.37 -20.32
CA ASP A 138 -55.92 -15.77 -20.93
C ASP A 138 -55.10 -14.99 -19.90
N GLU A 139 -55.79 -14.25 -19.03
CA GLU A 139 -55.19 -13.53 -17.90
C GLU A 139 -54.51 -14.49 -16.91
N ALA A 140 -55.16 -15.60 -16.55
CA ALA A 140 -54.59 -16.60 -15.68
C ALA A 140 -53.33 -17.25 -16.28
N VAL A 141 -53.33 -17.53 -17.58
CA VAL A 141 -52.15 -18.06 -18.29
C VAL A 141 -51.01 -17.04 -18.32
N ALA A 142 -51.30 -15.78 -18.66
CA ALA A 142 -50.30 -14.72 -18.68
C ALA A 142 -49.73 -14.45 -17.28
N THR A 143 -50.56 -14.53 -16.23
CA THR A 143 -50.15 -14.42 -14.82
C THR A 143 -49.24 -15.57 -14.39
N ALA A 144 -49.56 -16.80 -14.79
CA ALA A 144 -48.70 -17.95 -14.52
C ALA A 144 -47.33 -17.82 -15.22
N LEU A 145 -47.30 -17.33 -16.46
CA LEU A 145 -46.06 -17.06 -17.19
C LEU A 145 -45.25 -15.92 -16.59
N ALA A 146 -45.90 -14.82 -16.17
CA ALA A 146 -45.25 -13.71 -15.48
C ALA A 146 -44.66 -14.15 -14.13
N SER A 147 -45.32 -15.06 -13.42
CA SER A 147 -44.79 -15.65 -12.19
C SER A 147 -43.57 -16.55 -12.46
N ALA A 148 -43.63 -17.39 -13.50
CA ALA A 148 -42.48 -18.20 -13.92
C ALA A 148 -41.31 -17.34 -14.40
N ALA A 149 -41.61 -16.24 -15.09
CA ALA A 149 -40.64 -15.23 -15.49
C ALA A 149 -39.94 -14.60 -14.29
N ALA A 150 -40.70 -14.19 -13.27
CA ALA A 150 -40.13 -13.61 -12.06
C ALA A 150 -39.10 -14.54 -11.39
N VAL A 151 -39.42 -15.84 -11.29
CA VAL A 151 -38.50 -16.84 -10.73
C VAL A 151 -37.25 -17.00 -11.60
N ALA A 152 -37.40 -17.10 -12.91
CA ALA A 152 -36.27 -17.24 -13.83
C ALA A 152 -35.35 -16.01 -13.83
N VAL A 153 -35.94 -14.81 -13.75
CA VAL A 153 -35.20 -13.54 -13.65
C VAL A 153 -34.47 -13.43 -12.31
N ASP A 154 -35.12 -13.71 -11.17
CA ASP A 154 -34.45 -13.67 -9.86
C ASP A 154 -33.28 -14.67 -9.82
N ASN A 155 -33.48 -15.87 -10.38
CA ASN A 155 -32.43 -16.88 -10.50
C ASN A 155 -31.25 -16.43 -11.38
N ALA A 156 -31.53 -15.87 -12.57
CA ALA A 156 -30.49 -15.37 -13.47
C ALA A 156 -29.69 -14.22 -12.83
N GLN A 157 -30.38 -13.27 -12.18
CA GLN A 157 -29.72 -12.17 -11.47
C GLN A 157 -28.90 -12.68 -10.28
N LEU A 158 -29.41 -13.66 -9.53
CA LEU A 158 -28.67 -14.27 -8.43
C LEU A 158 -27.41 -14.99 -8.93
N PHE A 159 -27.54 -15.75 -10.02
CA PHE A 159 -26.40 -16.45 -10.63
C PHE A 159 -25.32 -15.47 -11.09
N GLU A 160 -25.70 -14.39 -11.79
CA GLU A 160 -24.76 -13.36 -12.21
C GLU A 160 -24.09 -12.66 -11.02
N ARG A 161 -24.83 -12.36 -9.94
CA ARG A 161 -24.25 -11.83 -8.70
C ARG A 161 -23.24 -12.79 -8.08
N VAL A 162 -23.57 -14.08 -7.98
CA VAL A 162 -22.69 -15.11 -7.43
C VAL A 162 -21.44 -15.26 -8.30
N ARG A 163 -21.59 -15.28 -9.63
CA ARG A 163 -20.47 -15.37 -10.57
C ARG A 163 -19.54 -14.16 -10.47
N ALA A 164 -20.10 -12.95 -10.50
CA ALA A 164 -19.32 -11.72 -10.35
C ALA A 164 -18.56 -11.69 -9.00
N SER A 165 -19.21 -12.12 -7.91
CA SER A 165 -18.57 -12.25 -6.60
C SER A 165 -17.45 -13.30 -6.60
N ALA A 166 -17.62 -14.44 -7.28
CA ALA A 166 -16.60 -15.48 -7.39
C ALA A 166 -15.38 -15.03 -8.21
N GLU A 167 -15.60 -14.39 -9.35
CA GLU A 167 -14.53 -13.80 -10.18
C GLU A 167 -13.75 -12.75 -9.39
N TRP A 168 -14.46 -11.91 -8.64
CA TRP A 168 -13.86 -10.90 -7.76
C TRP A 168 -13.06 -11.49 -6.60
N SER A 169 -13.60 -12.53 -5.95
CA SER A 169 -12.93 -13.26 -4.86
C SER A 169 -11.64 -13.92 -5.34
N SER A 170 -11.67 -14.51 -6.55
CA SER A 170 -10.49 -15.11 -7.17
C SER A 170 -9.41 -14.06 -7.42
N ALA A 171 -9.77 -12.93 -8.03
CA ALA A 171 -8.86 -11.82 -8.28
C ALA A 171 -8.27 -11.25 -6.98
N SER A 172 -9.08 -11.14 -5.91
CA SER A 172 -8.63 -10.67 -4.60
C SER A 172 -7.61 -11.64 -3.97
N ARG A 173 -7.89 -12.95 -4.01
CA ARG A 173 -6.97 -13.99 -3.50
C ARG A 173 -5.63 -14.01 -4.21
N GLU A 174 -5.60 -13.80 -5.51
CA GLU A 174 -4.36 -13.75 -6.30
C GLU A 174 -3.43 -12.65 -5.77
N ILE A 175 -3.99 -11.48 -5.44
CA ILE A 175 -3.25 -10.33 -4.90
C ILE A 175 -2.81 -10.58 -3.47
N THR A 176 -3.70 -11.09 -2.62
CA THR A 176 -3.32 -11.49 -1.26
C THR A 176 -2.16 -12.49 -1.32
N THR A 177 -2.20 -13.46 -2.24
CA THR A 177 -1.11 -14.42 -2.43
C THR A 177 0.17 -13.72 -2.91
N ALA A 178 0.08 -12.78 -3.84
CA ALA A 178 1.22 -12.01 -4.34
C ALA A 178 1.87 -11.16 -3.25
N LEU A 179 1.07 -10.52 -2.38
CA LEU A 179 1.51 -9.74 -1.22
C LEU A 179 2.14 -10.64 -0.15
N LEU A 180 1.58 -11.84 0.07
CA LEU A 180 2.08 -12.82 1.04
C LEU A 180 3.28 -13.64 0.56
N ALA A 181 3.58 -13.65 -0.74
CA ALA A 181 4.72 -14.37 -1.31
C ALA A 181 6.09 -13.80 -0.90
N GLY A 182 6.10 -12.69 -0.15
CA GLY A 182 7.29 -12.02 0.37
C GLY A 182 7.73 -10.83 -0.49
N PRO A 183 8.69 -10.03 0.01
CA PRO A 183 9.18 -8.85 -0.69
C PRO A 183 9.75 -9.23 -2.06
N ARG A 184 9.19 -8.65 -3.13
CA ARG A 184 9.79 -8.73 -4.46
C ARG A 184 10.63 -7.46 -4.67
N PRO A 185 11.89 -7.58 -5.09
CA PRO A 185 12.72 -6.41 -5.35
C PRO A 185 12.01 -5.43 -6.30
N GLY A 186 11.88 -4.16 -5.89
CA GLY A 186 11.28 -3.10 -6.70
C GLY A 186 9.75 -3.08 -6.78
N VAL A 187 9.03 -3.97 -6.08
CA VAL A 187 7.55 -3.97 -6.07
C VAL A 187 7.04 -3.44 -4.75
N ASN A 188 6.36 -2.29 -4.78
CA ASN A 188 5.68 -1.73 -3.62
C ASN A 188 4.31 -2.43 -3.42
N PRO A 189 4.07 -3.07 -2.25
CA PRO A 189 2.79 -3.70 -1.92
C PRO A 189 1.56 -2.78 -2.08
N LEU A 190 1.68 -1.51 -1.69
CA LEU A 190 0.60 -0.53 -1.82
C LEU A 190 0.32 -0.21 -3.29
N GLN A 191 1.37 -0.13 -4.12
CA GLN A 191 1.22 0.13 -5.55
C GLN A 191 0.43 -1.00 -6.22
N LEU A 192 0.71 -2.25 -5.87
CA LEU A 192 -0.03 -3.41 -6.36
C LEU A 192 -1.52 -3.33 -6.02
N VAL A 193 -1.85 -2.88 -4.79
CA VAL A 193 -3.25 -2.67 -4.37
C VAL A 193 -3.92 -1.58 -5.20
N ALA A 194 -3.25 -0.44 -5.42
CA ALA A 194 -3.77 0.66 -6.24
C ALA A 194 -4.00 0.22 -7.70
N ASP A 195 -3.02 -0.44 -8.32
CA ASP A 195 -3.10 -0.92 -9.69
C ASP A 195 -4.26 -1.89 -9.89
N ARG A 196 -4.47 -2.80 -8.94
CA ARG A 196 -5.57 -3.75 -9.06
C ARG A 196 -6.93 -3.15 -8.74
N ALA A 197 -7.03 -2.30 -7.72
CA ALA A 197 -8.26 -1.58 -7.43
C ALA A 197 -8.75 -0.83 -8.68
N ARG A 198 -7.83 -0.17 -9.40
CA ARG A 198 -8.09 0.49 -10.67
C ARG A 198 -8.60 -0.48 -11.73
N ALA A 199 -7.87 -1.57 -11.97
CA ALA A 199 -8.22 -2.56 -12.99
C ALA A 199 -9.57 -3.26 -12.73
N LEU A 200 -9.85 -3.62 -11.48
CA LEU A 200 -11.08 -4.31 -11.08
C LEU A 200 -12.31 -3.39 -11.12
N THR A 201 -12.13 -2.11 -10.82
CA THR A 201 -13.23 -1.14 -10.85
C THR A 201 -13.47 -0.55 -12.23
N GLY A 202 -12.50 -0.66 -13.14
CA GLY A 202 -12.51 0.07 -14.40
C GLY A 202 -12.31 1.58 -14.19
N ALA A 203 -11.76 1.97 -13.04
CA ALA A 203 -11.47 3.36 -12.73
C ALA A 203 -10.29 3.87 -13.57
N GLU A 204 -10.25 5.18 -13.79
CA GLU A 204 -9.14 5.82 -14.52
C GLU A 204 -7.94 6.07 -13.60
N GLN A 205 -8.21 6.18 -12.30
CA GLN A 205 -7.22 6.54 -11.31
C GLN A 205 -7.52 5.84 -9.98
N ALA A 206 -6.47 5.44 -9.27
CA ALA A 206 -6.54 4.92 -7.92
C ALA A 206 -5.40 5.49 -7.08
N ILE A 207 -5.67 5.81 -5.81
CA ILE A 207 -4.66 6.29 -4.86
C ILE A 207 -4.79 5.55 -3.54
N VAL A 208 -3.68 5.36 -2.84
CA VAL A 208 -3.68 4.90 -1.46
C VAL A 208 -3.05 5.98 -0.59
N LEU A 209 -3.79 6.36 0.45
CA LEU A 209 -3.37 7.28 1.47
C LEU A 209 -3.02 6.53 2.75
N THR A 210 -1.86 6.81 3.34
CA THR A 210 -1.46 6.25 4.65
C THR A 210 -1.31 7.38 5.66
N PRO A 211 -1.40 7.10 6.98
CA PRO A 211 -1.06 8.09 8.01
C PRO A 211 0.33 8.71 7.78
N ASP A 212 0.48 9.99 8.12
CA ASP A 212 1.77 10.69 8.11
C ASP A 212 2.72 10.21 9.22
N ASP A 213 2.15 9.76 10.33
CA ASP A 213 2.80 9.02 11.40
C ASP A 213 2.17 7.62 11.51
N LEU A 214 2.95 6.58 11.22
CA LEU A 214 2.51 5.18 11.24
C LEU A 214 2.44 4.58 12.65
N ASP A 215 3.08 5.22 13.63
CA ASP A 215 3.14 4.75 15.02
C ASP A 215 2.12 5.48 15.92
N ALA A 216 1.58 6.61 15.45
CA ALA A 216 0.52 7.34 16.13
C ALA A 216 -0.80 6.53 16.16
N PRO A 217 -1.54 6.54 17.29
CA PRO A 217 -2.90 6.03 17.34
C PRO A 217 -3.81 6.73 16.32
N ALA A 218 -4.78 5.99 15.76
CA ALA A 218 -5.63 6.49 14.67
C ALA A 218 -6.40 7.78 15.01
N ASP A 219 -6.72 8.03 16.28
CA ASP A 219 -7.38 9.24 16.77
C ASP A 219 -6.45 10.47 16.85
N GLN A 220 -5.14 10.26 16.81
CA GLN A 220 -4.10 11.30 16.87
C GLN A 220 -3.50 11.64 15.49
N VAL A 221 -3.83 10.88 14.44
CA VAL A 221 -3.34 11.12 13.08
C VAL A 221 -3.91 12.43 12.54
N GLY A 222 -3.03 13.40 12.28
CA GLY A 222 -3.40 14.73 11.80
C GLY A 222 -3.63 14.80 10.29
N ALA A 223 -2.88 14.00 9.52
CA ALA A 223 -2.97 13.98 8.07
C ALA A 223 -2.68 12.60 7.48
N LEU A 224 -3.18 12.40 6.26
CA LEU A 224 -2.85 11.25 5.41
C LEU A 224 -1.94 11.73 4.28
N LEU A 225 -1.00 10.90 3.86
CA LEU A 225 -0.11 11.13 2.73
C LEU A 225 -0.53 10.25 1.57
N VAL A 226 -0.58 10.79 0.36
CA VAL A 226 -0.73 9.99 -0.86
C VAL A 226 0.58 9.25 -1.13
N THR A 227 0.63 7.99 -0.72
CA THR A 227 1.86 7.18 -0.74
C THR A 227 2.07 6.49 -2.08
N VAL A 228 0.97 6.11 -2.74
CA VAL A 228 0.99 5.52 -4.09
C VAL A 228 -0.20 6.02 -4.91
N ALA A 229 -0.01 6.04 -6.22
CA ALA A 229 -1.02 6.40 -7.18
C ALA A 229 -0.90 5.51 -8.43
N SER A 230 -2.02 5.20 -9.07
CA SER A 230 -2.11 4.39 -10.28
C SER A 230 -3.03 5.06 -11.29
N GLY A 231 -2.67 4.99 -12.57
CA GLY A 231 -3.46 5.54 -13.66
C GLY A 231 -3.12 7.00 -13.96
N LEU A 232 -4.14 7.78 -14.31
CA LEU A 232 -3.96 9.14 -14.81
C LEU A 232 -3.26 10.04 -13.77
N HIS A 233 -2.31 10.86 -14.21
CA HIS A 233 -1.57 11.83 -13.39
C HIS A 233 -0.95 11.25 -12.08
N ALA A 234 -0.60 9.96 -12.05
CA ALA A 234 -0.09 9.31 -10.83
C ALA A 234 1.04 10.11 -10.16
N ASP A 235 2.04 10.54 -10.95
CA ASP A 235 3.20 11.30 -10.46
C ASP A 235 2.85 12.65 -9.83
N ALA A 236 1.76 13.28 -10.27
CA ALA A 236 1.34 14.60 -9.76
C ALA A 236 0.62 14.50 -8.41
N VAL A 237 0.09 13.32 -8.06
CA VAL A 237 -0.66 13.11 -6.80
C VAL A 237 0.24 12.65 -5.66
N LEU A 238 1.35 11.98 -5.97
CA LEU A 238 2.28 11.42 -4.98
C LEU A 238 2.82 12.46 -4.00
N GLY A 239 2.86 12.10 -2.71
CA GLY A 239 3.43 12.91 -1.63
C GLY A 239 2.51 14.01 -1.12
N GLN A 240 1.33 14.23 -1.71
CA GLN A 240 0.39 15.22 -1.21
C GLN A 240 -0.16 14.85 0.17
N ARG A 241 -0.32 15.87 1.02
CA ARG A 241 -0.78 15.72 2.41
C ARG A 241 -2.22 16.18 2.53
N VAL A 242 -3.08 15.30 3.04
CA VAL A 242 -4.53 15.47 3.13
C VAL A 242 -4.95 15.49 4.61
N PRO A 243 -5.54 16.58 5.13
CA PRO A 243 -5.89 16.69 6.54
C PRO A 243 -7.02 15.72 6.91
N VAL A 244 -6.86 14.98 8.00
CA VAL A 244 -7.88 14.02 8.47
C VAL A 244 -9.17 14.75 8.90
N ALA A 245 -9.02 15.91 9.55
CA ALA A 245 -10.14 16.64 10.13
C ALA A 245 -11.18 17.14 9.11
N SER A 246 -10.74 17.57 7.92
CA SER A 246 -11.56 18.33 6.97
C SER A 246 -11.68 17.68 5.59
N SER A 247 -11.31 16.40 5.44
CA SER A 247 -11.36 15.71 4.16
C SER A 247 -12.35 14.55 4.11
N THR A 248 -12.74 14.14 2.90
CA THR A 248 -13.54 12.92 2.69
C THR A 248 -12.72 11.67 3.05
N SER A 249 -11.45 11.60 2.62
CA SER A 249 -10.56 10.50 2.98
C SER A 249 -10.36 10.39 4.49
N GLY A 250 -10.23 11.51 5.19
CA GLY A 250 -10.12 11.55 6.65
C GLY A 250 -11.38 11.12 7.41
N GLU A 251 -12.58 11.37 6.86
CA GLU A 251 -13.82 10.81 7.40
C GLU A 251 -13.85 9.29 7.29
N VAL A 252 -13.51 8.75 6.11
CA VAL A 252 -13.46 7.30 5.88
C VAL A 252 -12.40 6.64 6.76
N PHE A 253 -11.25 7.29 6.93
CA PHE A 253 -10.19 6.83 7.82
C PHE A 253 -10.66 6.70 9.28
N ARG A 254 -11.38 7.69 9.80
CA ARG A 254 -11.85 7.69 11.20
C ARG A 254 -13.07 6.82 11.43
N SER A 255 -14.02 6.81 10.49
CA SER A 255 -15.27 6.08 10.64
C SER A 255 -15.13 4.59 10.31
N GLY A 256 -14.09 4.20 9.55
CA GLY A 256 -13.97 2.85 9.01
C GLY A 256 -15.13 2.45 8.08
N THR A 257 -15.89 3.44 7.60
CA THR A 257 -17.09 3.24 6.77
C THR A 257 -16.78 3.67 5.33
N PRO A 258 -17.01 2.79 4.34
CA PRO A 258 -16.78 3.12 2.93
C PRO A 258 -17.83 4.09 2.39
N LEU A 259 -17.49 4.84 1.34
CA LEU A 259 -18.35 5.86 0.76
C LEU A 259 -18.25 5.90 -0.77
N ILE A 260 -19.39 6.02 -1.44
CA ILE A 260 -19.47 6.50 -2.83
C ILE A 260 -19.69 8.01 -2.78
N THR A 261 -18.89 8.76 -3.53
CA THR A 261 -19.05 10.22 -3.62
C THR A 261 -18.75 10.71 -5.02
N GLU A 262 -19.33 11.84 -5.39
CA GLU A 262 -18.97 12.60 -6.59
C GLU A 262 -18.19 13.87 -6.23
N SER A 263 -18.14 14.22 -4.94
CA SER A 263 -17.52 15.44 -4.43
C SER A 263 -16.62 15.14 -3.23
N PHE A 264 -15.44 15.75 -3.21
CA PHE A 264 -14.47 15.58 -2.13
C PHE A 264 -14.42 16.84 -1.28
N ARG A 265 -14.52 16.65 0.04
CA ARG A 265 -14.11 17.66 1.00
C ARG A 265 -12.58 17.65 1.02
N HIS A 266 -11.99 18.82 0.79
CA HIS A 266 -10.56 19.03 0.53
C HIS A 266 -10.07 18.53 -0.85
N PRO A 267 -9.53 19.41 -1.70
CA PRO A 267 -9.01 19.01 -2.99
C PRO A 267 -7.67 18.26 -2.84
N ILE A 268 -7.51 17.20 -3.62
CA ILE A 268 -6.27 16.48 -3.85
C ILE A 268 -5.87 16.78 -5.29
N GLN A 269 -4.76 17.50 -5.48
CA GLN A 269 -4.36 17.99 -6.78
C GLN A 269 -4.16 16.82 -7.76
N ALA A 270 -4.63 16.97 -8.99
CA ALA A 270 -4.64 15.95 -10.04
C ALA A 270 -5.46 14.65 -9.76
N PHE A 271 -6.15 14.57 -8.62
CA PHE A 271 -7.15 13.53 -8.32
C PHE A 271 -8.58 14.12 -8.34
N THR A 272 -8.78 15.23 -7.62
CA THR A 272 -10.07 15.96 -7.50
C THR A 272 -10.15 17.24 -8.34
N ASP A 273 -9.03 17.73 -8.91
CA ASP A 273 -8.97 19.01 -9.64
C ASP A 273 -9.78 19.03 -10.94
N ALA A 274 -10.20 17.86 -11.41
CA ALA A 274 -11.02 17.70 -12.58
C ALA A 274 -12.54 17.77 -12.25
N GLY A 275 -12.95 18.49 -11.21
CA GLY A 275 -14.34 18.71 -10.83
C GLY A 275 -14.99 17.55 -10.06
N GLU A 276 -16.31 17.54 -9.99
CA GLU A 276 -17.08 16.41 -9.44
C GLU A 276 -16.81 15.17 -10.28
N ARG A 277 -16.24 14.14 -9.65
CA ARG A 277 -15.89 12.86 -10.29
C ARG A 277 -16.44 11.73 -9.44
N PRO A 278 -17.17 10.77 -10.04
CA PRO A 278 -17.59 9.58 -9.35
C PRO A 278 -16.40 8.81 -8.79
N ALA A 279 -16.46 8.54 -7.49
CA ALA A 279 -15.41 7.88 -6.76
C ALA A 279 -15.97 6.92 -5.70
N ILE A 280 -15.15 5.91 -5.38
CA ILE A 280 -15.32 5.06 -4.21
C ILE A 280 -14.14 5.33 -3.30
N VAL A 281 -14.41 5.56 -2.02
CA VAL A 281 -13.41 5.77 -0.97
C VAL A 281 -13.57 4.66 0.08
N MET A 282 -12.52 3.88 0.27
CA MET A 282 -12.48 2.65 1.04
C MET A 282 -11.48 2.76 2.19
N PRO A 283 -11.86 2.38 3.42
CA PRO A 283 -10.88 2.19 4.48
C PRO A 283 -10.12 0.88 4.24
N LEU A 284 -8.81 0.88 4.49
CA LEU A 284 -8.01 -0.33 4.58
C LEU A 284 -8.02 -0.79 6.04
N ARG A 285 -8.88 -1.76 6.37
CA ARG A 285 -9.14 -2.22 7.74
C ARG A 285 -8.37 -3.48 8.06
N ALA A 286 -7.55 -3.44 9.12
CA ALA A 286 -6.86 -4.61 9.62
C ALA A 286 -7.10 -4.74 11.13
N ALA A 287 -7.72 -5.85 11.53
CA ALA A 287 -8.20 -6.05 12.90
C ALA A 287 -9.07 -4.86 13.36
N ASP A 288 -8.67 -4.16 14.42
CA ASP A 288 -9.44 -3.08 15.05
C ASP A 288 -9.00 -1.67 14.58
N ALA A 289 -8.15 -1.57 13.55
CA ALA A 289 -7.59 -0.31 13.08
C ALA A 289 -7.71 -0.11 11.56
N VAL A 290 -7.85 1.16 11.16
CA VAL A 290 -7.73 1.57 9.76
C VAL A 290 -6.28 1.96 9.50
N ILE A 291 -5.59 1.22 8.62
CA ILE A 291 -4.17 1.42 8.32
C ILE A 291 -3.95 2.41 7.15
N GLY A 292 -5.02 2.81 6.48
CA GLY A 292 -4.99 3.74 5.36
C GLY A 292 -6.33 3.81 4.64
N VAL A 293 -6.35 4.54 3.52
CA VAL A 293 -7.53 4.78 2.69
C VAL A 293 -7.18 4.49 1.24
N LEU A 294 -8.00 3.71 0.56
CA LEU A 294 -7.93 3.48 -0.88
C LEU A 294 -9.05 4.28 -1.56
N ALA A 295 -8.72 5.12 -2.52
CA ALA A 295 -9.72 5.84 -3.31
C ALA A 295 -9.55 5.53 -4.80
N VAL A 296 -10.67 5.28 -5.49
CA VAL A 296 -10.71 5.09 -6.95
C VAL A 296 -11.66 6.10 -7.56
N ALA A 297 -11.29 6.67 -8.70
CA ALA A 297 -12.08 7.69 -9.39
C ALA A 297 -12.15 7.43 -10.90
N ARG A 298 -13.26 7.80 -11.51
CA ARG A 298 -13.46 7.75 -12.97
C ARG A 298 -13.88 9.11 -13.53
N HIS A 299 -13.96 9.22 -14.85
CA HIS A 299 -14.33 10.47 -15.50
C HIS A 299 -15.71 10.96 -15.06
N ARG A 300 -15.98 12.26 -15.18
CA ARG A 300 -17.28 12.84 -14.87
C ARG A 300 -18.40 12.38 -15.82
N ASP A 301 -18.04 11.97 -17.05
CA ASP A 301 -18.98 11.40 -18.05
C ASP A 301 -19.34 9.92 -17.74
N HIS A 302 -18.87 9.47 -16.58
CA HIS A 302 -18.74 8.17 -15.94
C HIS A 302 -19.87 7.17 -15.72
N PRO A 303 -21.18 7.40 -15.83
CA PRO A 303 -22.10 7.19 -14.66
C PRO A 303 -21.51 7.27 -13.21
N PRO A 304 -22.33 7.29 -12.15
CA PRO A 304 -21.89 7.06 -10.76
C PRO A 304 -21.66 5.57 -10.42
N PHE A 305 -20.75 5.28 -9.48
CA PHE A 305 -20.61 3.91 -8.95
C PHE A 305 -21.88 3.51 -8.19
N ASN A 306 -22.19 2.21 -8.14
CA ASN A 306 -23.37 1.68 -7.45
C ASN A 306 -22.98 0.83 -6.22
N ALA A 307 -23.98 0.51 -5.39
CA ALA A 307 -23.79 -0.27 -4.16
C ALA A 307 -23.16 -1.65 -4.42
N ALA A 308 -23.53 -2.33 -5.51
CA ALA A 308 -22.93 -3.63 -5.84
C ALA A 308 -21.41 -3.54 -6.09
N LYS A 309 -20.93 -2.47 -6.71
CA LYS A 309 -19.48 -2.24 -6.90
C LYS A 309 -18.79 -1.87 -5.59
N LEU A 310 -19.47 -1.15 -4.70
CA LEU A 310 -18.97 -0.82 -3.36
C LEU A 310 -18.77 -2.09 -2.53
N ASP A 311 -19.76 -2.99 -2.50
CA ASP A 311 -19.70 -4.24 -1.74
C ASP A 311 -18.52 -5.11 -2.18
N LEU A 312 -18.35 -5.28 -3.50
CA LEU A 312 -17.17 -5.99 -4.04
C LEU A 312 -15.86 -5.31 -3.62
N MET A 313 -15.80 -3.97 -3.68
CA MET A 313 -14.62 -3.23 -3.23
C MET A 313 -14.35 -3.35 -1.73
N CYS A 314 -15.37 -3.55 -0.89
CA CYS A 314 -15.21 -3.82 0.55
C CYS A 314 -14.40 -5.09 0.76
N ASP A 315 -14.83 -6.20 0.16
CA ASP A 315 -14.15 -7.49 0.28
C ASP A 315 -12.69 -7.40 -0.19
N PHE A 316 -12.44 -6.64 -1.26
CA PHE A 316 -11.07 -6.43 -1.76
C PHE A 316 -10.22 -5.62 -0.77
N ALA A 317 -10.75 -4.48 -0.29
CA ALA A 317 -10.03 -3.59 0.61
C ALA A 317 -9.68 -4.27 1.95
N ASP A 318 -10.59 -5.07 2.49
CA ASP A 318 -10.37 -5.83 3.74
C ASP A 318 -9.28 -6.90 3.55
N HIS A 319 -9.32 -7.68 2.45
CA HIS A 319 -8.26 -8.64 2.14
C HIS A 319 -6.90 -7.98 1.90
N ALA A 320 -6.88 -6.85 1.19
CA ALA A 320 -5.66 -6.09 0.93
C ALA A 320 -5.05 -5.57 2.23
N ALA A 321 -5.86 -5.02 3.13
CA ALA A 321 -5.40 -4.48 4.41
C ALA A 321 -4.78 -5.55 5.33
N VAL A 322 -5.41 -6.73 5.40
CA VAL A 322 -4.84 -7.88 6.13
C VAL A 322 -3.50 -8.31 5.52
N ALA A 323 -3.45 -8.44 4.19
CA ALA A 323 -2.23 -8.85 3.49
C ALA A 323 -1.08 -7.85 3.69
N LEU A 324 -1.37 -6.55 3.62
CA LEU A 324 -0.41 -5.46 3.89
C LEU A 324 0.12 -5.53 5.33
N THR A 325 -0.77 -5.75 6.31
CA THR A 325 -0.38 -5.86 7.72
C THR A 325 0.52 -7.06 7.96
N VAL A 326 0.18 -8.22 7.38
CA VAL A 326 1.01 -9.43 7.49
C VAL A 326 2.36 -9.25 6.78
N ALA A 327 2.38 -8.62 5.61
CA ALA A 327 3.61 -8.31 4.89
C ALA A 327 4.52 -7.38 5.70
N ALA A 328 3.98 -6.30 6.26
CA ALA A 328 4.72 -5.37 7.11
C ALA A 328 5.24 -6.04 8.39
N ALA A 329 4.43 -6.88 9.05
CA ALA A 329 4.85 -7.62 10.24
C ALA A 329 5.98 -8.62 9.94
N ARG A 330 5.92 -9.30 8.78
CA ARG A 330 6.99 -10.21 8.34
C ARG A 330 8.30 -9.47 8.06
N GLU A 331 8.24 -8.30 7.45
CA GLU A 331 9.44 -7.51 7.17
C GLU A 331 10.09 -7.05 8.47
N ARG A 332 9.33 -6.48 9.40
CA ARG A 332 9.82 -6.11 10.73
C ARG A 332 10.43 -7.29 11.49
N ALA A 333 9.79 -8.47 11.43
CA ALA A 333 10.33 -9.67 12.06
C ALA A 333 11.64 -10.14 11.42
N ARG A 334 11.77 -9.97 10.09
CA ARG A 334 13.00 -10.28 9.35
C ARG A 334 14.12 -9.33 9.73
N GLU A 335 13.86 -8.03 9.79
CA GLU A 335 14.82 -7.01 10.24
C GLU A 335 15.32 -7.31 11.66
N LEU A 336 14.40 -7.57 12.61
CA LEU A 336 14.75 -7.93 13.98
C LEU A 336 15.57 -9.22 14.04
N SER A 337 15.24 -10.23 13.23
CA SER A 337 16.02 -11.47 13.17
C SER A 337 17.43 -11.24 12.61
N LEU A 338 17.58 -10.35 11.62
CA LEU A 338 18.89 -9.98 11.07
C LEU A 338 19.72 -9.22 12.10
N LEU A 339 19.11 -8.31 12.86
CA LEU A 339 19.78 -7.59 13.94
C LEU A 339 20.24 -8.55 15.05
N ALA A 340 19.36 -9.46 15.49
CA ALA A 340 19.70 -10.46 16.50
C ALA A 340 20.84 -11.39 16.04
N ASP A 341 20.87 -11.80 14.77
CA ASP A 341 21.96 -12.62 14.24
C ASP A 341 23.27 -11.83 14.15
N ARG A 342 23.23 -10.55 13.74
CA ARG A 342 24.42 -9.67 13.74
C ARG A 342 25.00 -9.52 15.15
N GLU A 343 24.16 -9.29 16.16
CA GLU A 343 24.60 -9.17 17.54
C GLU A 343 25.18 -10.48 18.08
N ARG A 344 24.55 -11.62 17.77
CA ARG A 344 25.06 -12.94 18.11
C ARG A 344 26.44 -13.20 17.48
N ILE A 345 26.62 -12.90 16.19
CA ILE A 345 27.89 -13.06 15.49
C ILE A 345 28.97 -12.17 16.13
N ALA A 346 28.64 -10.91 16.44
CA ALA A 346 29.55 -9.99 17.13
C ALA A 346 30.02 -10.55 18.47
N GLN A 347 29.09 -11.08 19.29
CA GLN A 347 29.42 -11.68 20.58
C GLN A 347 30.26 -12.96 20.43
N ASP A 348 29.91 -13.85 19.50
CA ASP A 348 30.68 -15.07 19.25
C ASP A 348 32.12 -14.77 18.81
N LEU A 349 32.32 -13.78 17.93
CA LEU A 349 33.64 -13.32 17.51
C LEU A 349 34.44 -12.75 18.69
N HIS A 350 33.80 -11.95 19.54
CA HIS A 350 34.44 -11.39 20.73
C HIS A 350 34.88 -12.48 21.71
N ASP A 351 33.98 -13.40 22.05
CA ASP A 351 34.23 -14.38 23.11
C ASP A 351 35.14 -15.53 22.66
N HIS A 352 35.03 -15.96 21.41
CA HIS A 352 35.74 -17.16 20.97
C HIS A 352 36.99 -16.85 20.15
N VAL A 353 37.00 -15.76 19.38
CA VAL A 353 38.12 -15.44 18.48
C VAL A 353 39.07 -14.46 19.13
N ILE A 354 38.58 -13.29 19.57
CA ILE A 354 39.44 -12.27 20.20
C ILE A 354 40.11 -12.81 21.46
N GLN A 355 39.37 -13.45 22.36
CA GLN A 355 39.94 -13.98 23.62
C GLN A 355 41.01 -15.06 23.38
N LYS A 356 40.83 -15.95 22.38
CA LYS A 356 41.84 -16.98 22.03
C LYS A 356 43.09 -16.37 21.42
N LEU A 357 42.95 -15.40 20.51
CA LEU A 357 44.10 -14.69 19.94
C LEU A 357 44.87 -13.93 21.03
N PHE A 358 44.16 -13.33 21.99
CA PHE A 358 44.77 -12.65 23.12
C PHE A 358 45.55 -13.61 24.02
N ALA A 359 44.98 -14.77 24.35
CA ALA A 359 45.65 -15.81 25.13
C ALA A 359 46.91 -16.34 24.42
N ALA A 360 46.82 -16.63 23.12
CA ALA A 360 47.97 -17.04 22.31
C ALA A 360 49.07 -15.96 22.28
N GLY A 361 48.68 -14.68 22.16
CA GLY A 361 49.61 -13.55 22.25
C GLY A 361 50.33 -13.49 23.60
N MET A 362 49.62 -13.70 24.71
CA MET A 362 50.22 -13.74 26.06
C MET A 362 51.18 -14.92 26.24
N ASP A 363 50.84 -16.11 25.75
CA ASP A 363 51.73 -17.28 25.80
C ASP A 363 53.03 -17.06 25.01
N LEU A 364 52.93 -16.43 23.83
CA LEU A 364 54.10 -16.05 23.03
C LEU A 364 54.94 -14.99 23.75
N GLN A 365 54.33 -13.97 24.36
CA GLN A 365 55.05 -12.97 25.17
C GLN A 365 55.83 -13.61 26.33
N GLY A 366 55.22 -14.56 27.04
CA GLY A 366 55.89 -15.31 28.10
C GLY A 366 57.02 -16.22 27.59
N THR A 367 56.99 -16.61 26.31
CA THR A 367 58.05 -17.37 25.65
C THR A 367 59.21 -16.48 25.22
N VAL A 368 58.93 -15.28 24.70
CA VAL A 368 59.95 -14.27 24.34
C VAL A 368 60.89 -13.99 25.51
N ALA A 369 60.34 -13.86 26.73
CA ALA A 369 61.13 -13.60 27.95
C ALA A 369 62.15 -14.72 28.29
N ARG A 370 62.03 -15.90 27.70
CA ARG A 370 62.86 -17.09 27.97
C ARG A 370 63.82 -17.43 26.83
N VAL A 371 63.71 -16.76 25.68
CA VAL A 371 64.53 -17.02 24.48
C VAL A 371 65.87 -16.30 24.58
N ARG A 372 66.97 -17.02 24.35
CA ARG A 372 68.34 -16.47 24.35
C ARG A 372 68.84 -16.01 22.99
N SER A 373 68.18 -16.44 21.90
CA SER A 373 68.56 -16.04 20.54
C SER A 373 67.83 -14.76 20.15
N PRO A 374 68.55 -13.65 19.86
CA PRO A 374 67.93 -12.38 19.47
C PRO A 374 67.05 -12.52 18.22
N GLN A 375 67.47 -13.31 17.25
CA GLN A 375 66.76 -13.52 15.98
C GLN A 375 65.42 -14.25 16.18
N ILE A 376 65.34 -15.17 17.16
CA ILE A 376 64.10 -15.88 17.49
C ILE A 376 63.17 -14.97 18.31
N ALA A 377 63.72 -14.15 19.22
CA ALA A 377 62.95 -13.17 19.98
C ALA A 377 62.32 -12.10 19.08
N ASP A 378 63.06 -11.60 18.08
CA ASP A 378 62.55 -10.62 17.12
C ASP A 378 61.42 -11.22 16.26
N ARG A 379 61.57 -12.47 15.78
CA ARG A 379 60.51 -13.18 15.05
C ARG A 379 59.23 -13.35 15.87
N LEU A 380 59.36 -13.80 17.12
CA LEU A 380 58.22 -13.98 18.03
C LEU A 380 57.52 -12.65 18.34
N THR A 381 58.29 -11.57 18.50
CA THR A 381 57.75 -10.22 18.71
C THR A 381 56.94 -9.76 17.51
N GLY A 382 57.44 -10.00 16.28
CA GLY A 382 56.67 -9.72 15.06
C GLY A 382 55.35 -10.50 15.00
N THR A 383 55.33 -11.78 15.36
CA THR A 383 54.08 -12.57 15.41
C THR A 383 53.09 -12.06 16.46
N ILE A 384 53.58 -11.56 17.60
CA ILE A 384 52.71 -10.93 18.62
C ILE A 384 52.09 -9.65 18.07
N ASP A 385 52.87 -8.83 17.36
CA ASP A 385 52.37 -7.60 16.73
C ASP A 385 51.33 -7.92 15.63
N ASP A 386 51.54 -8.96 14.84
CA ASP A 386 50.57 -9.44 13.82
C ASP A 386 49.25 -9.91 14.47
N LEU A 387 49.33 -10.64 15.59
CA LEU A 387 48.14 -11.06 16.36
C LEU A 387 47.39 -9.85 16.92
N GLN A 388 48.11 -8.84 17.41
CA GLN A 388 47.52 -7.62 17.94
C GLN A 388 46.82 -6.82 16.84
N ALA A 389 47.45 -6.66 15.67
CA ALA A 389 46.84 -6.03 14.51
C ALA A 389 45.56 -6.77 14.07
N THR A 390 45.60 -8.11 14.03
CA THR A 390 44.44 -8.94 13.69
C THR A 390 43.30 -8.77 14.70
N ILE A 391 43.60 -8.68 16.01
CA ILE A 391 42.60 -8.40 17.04
C ILE A 391 41.93 -7.04 16.80
N ASP A 392 42.71 -6.03 16.45
CA ASP A 392 42.20 -4.68 16.21
C ASP A 392 41.35 -4.61 14.92
N ASP A 393 41.71 -5.34 13.87
CA ASP A 393 40.92 -5.49 12.64
C ASP A 393 39.57 -6.17 12.90
N ILE A 394 39.57 -7.27 13.67
CA ILE A 394 38.34 -7.97 14.06
C ILE A 394 37.46 -7.05 14.91
N ARG A 395 38.04 -6.32 15.88
CA ARG A 395 37.30 -5.37 16.71
C ARG A 395 36.66 -4.27 15.85
N SER A 396 37.38 -3.73 14.87
CA SER A 396 36.83 -2.76 13.91
C SER A 396 35.68 -3.33 13.09
N THR A 397 35.77 -4.61 12.70
CA THR A 397 34.71 -5.32 11.96
C THR A 397 33.47 -5.55 12.82
N ILE A 398 33.64 -5.97 14.09
CA ILE A 398 32.54 -6.13 15.06
C ILE A 398 31.80 -4.82 15.27
N PHE A 399 32.53 -3.71 15.47
CA PHE A 399 31.92 -2.40 15.62
C PHE A 399 31.16 -1.95 14.36
N GLY A 400 31.66 -2.28 13.17
CA GLY A 400 30.94 -2.03 11.91
C GLY A 400 29.63 -2.83 11.79
N LEU A 401 29.64 -4.09 12.23
CA LEU A 401 28.45 -4.95 12.25
C LEU A 401 27.37 -4.46 13.23
N GLN A 402 27.77 -3.85 14.35
CA GLN A 402 26.85 -3.32 15.36
C GLN A 402 26.31 -1.92 15.03
N ARG A 403 26.95 -1.15 14.12
CA ARG A 403 26.61 0.27 13.86
C ARG A 403 25.97 0.54 12.50
N SER A 404 25.70 -0.48 11.70
CA SER A 404 25.00 -0.31 10.42
C SER A 404 23.48 -0.33 10.63
N ASP A 405 22.94 0.76 11.20
CA ASP A 405 21.75 1.48 10.69
C ASP A 405 21.33 2.64 11.61
N GLY A 406 21.36 3.86 11.06
CA GLY A 406 20.22 4.79 11.15
C GLY A 406 19.97 5.61 12.42
N ALA A 407 20.89 6.49 12.82
CA ALA A 407 20.53 7.83 13.30
C ALA A 407 21.77 8.74 13.23
N ALA A 408 21.62 9.91 12.61
CA ALA A 408 22.61 10.97 12.59
C ALA A 408 22.90 11.46 14.03
N VAL A 409 23.72 10.73 14.77
CA VAL A 409 24.31 11.24 16.01
C VAL A 409 25.47 12.14 15.59
N ASP A 410 25.27 13.44 15.79
CA ASP A 410 26.23 14.51 15.55
C ASP A 410 27.63 14.12 16.10
N LEU A 411 28.68 14.24 15.27
CA LEU A 411 30.09 13.96 15.61
C LEU A 411 30.48 14.60 16.96
N ARG A 412 29.92 15.79 17.23
CA ARG A 412 30.07 16.47 18.52
C ARG A 412 29.67 15.59 19.70
N GLN A 413 28.47 15.00 19.67
CA GLN A 413 27.98 14.16 20.75
C GLN A 413 28.80 12.87 20.86
N ARG A 414 29.23 12.30 19.72
CA ARG A 414 30.10 11.11 19.70
C ARG A 414 31.40 11.35 20.46
N ILE A 415 32.12 12.43 20.13
CA ILE A 415 33.40 12.76 20.77
C ILE A 415 33.22 13.16 22.23
N GLN A 416 32.18 13.94 22.57
CA GLN A 416 31.91 14.32 23.97
C GLN A 416 31.65 13.09 24.85
N ARG A 417 30.83 12.16 24.36
CA ARG A 417 30.53 10.90 25.06
C ARG A 417 31.78 10.04 25.22
N LEU A 418 32.54 9.87 24.14
CA LEU A 418 33.78 9.11 24.15
C LEU A 418 34.79 9.66 25.18
N VAL A 419 34.99 10.98 25.21
CA VAL A 419 35.91 11.62 26.16
C VAL A 419 35.43 11.40 27.60
N ALA A 420 34.13 11.55 27.85
CA ALA A 420 33.55 11.31 29.18
C ALA A 420 33.78 9.86 29.63
N GLU A 421 33.43 8.88 28.80
CA GLU A 421 33.56 7.44 29.10
C GLU A 421 35.02 7.02 29.35
N LEU A 422 35.96 7.50 28.51
CA LEU A 422 37.36 7.09 28.64
C LEU A 422 38.07 7.74 29.84
N THR A 423 37.60 8.90 30.30
CA THR A 423 38.25 9.65 31.39
C THR A 423 37.51 9.59 32.71
N GLU A 424 36.33 8.96 32.76
CA GLU A 424 35.55 8.75 33.96
C GLU A 424 36.38 8.06 35.07
N GLY A 425 36.35 8.62 36.27
CA GLY A 425 37.08 8.10 37.44
C GLY A 425 38.60 8.27 37.39
N ARG A 426 39.16 8.98 36.41
CA ARG A 426 40.61 9.20 36.27
C ARG A 426 41.03 10.61 36.73
N GLN A 427 42.24 10.72 37.29
CA GLN A 427 42.81 12.00 37.73
C GLN A 427 43.43 12.79 36.57
N ILE A 428 42.64 13.11 35.55
CA ILE A 428 43.08 13.88 34.38
C ILE A 428 42.08 15.00 34.08
N THR A 429 42.58 16.20 33.81
CA THR A 429 41.74 17.34 33.44
C THR A 429 41.59 17.36 31.91
N THR A 430 40.36 17.19 31.42
CA THR A 430 40.06 17.20 29.99
C THR A 430 39.50 18.55 29.54
N THR A 431 40.04 19.08 28.44
CA THR A 431 39.49 20.26 27.76
C THR A 431 39.10 19.85 26.35
N VAL A 432 37.82 20.01 25.99
CA VAL A 432 37.33 19.70 24.64
C VAL A 432 36.87 20.99 23.96
N ARG A 433 37.44 21.29 22.81
CA ARG A 433 37.09 22.45 21.98
C ARG A 433 36.65 21.96 20.61
N MET A 434 35.54 22.51 20.14
CA MET A 434 34.96 22.15 18.86
C MET A 434 34.58 23.41 18.09
N SER A 435 35.02 23.51 16.84
CA SER A 435 34.75 24.66 15.98
C SER A 435 34.34 24.22 14.57
N GLY A 436 33.40 24.95 13.96
CA GLY A 436 32.88 24.63 12.62
C GLY A 436 31.65 23.72 12.61
N PRO A 437 31.05 23.50 11.44
CA PRO A 437 29.78 22.79 11.29
C PRO A 437 29.98 21.26 11.31
N MET A 438 30.01 20.65 12.50
CA MET A 438 30.19 19.18 12.67
C MET A 438 29.18 18.33 11.88
N THR A 439 28.02 18.89 11.56
CA THR A 439 26.95 18.25 10.78
C THR A 439 27.31 17.93 9.34
N ILE A 440 28.37 18.54 8.78
CA ILE A 440 28.80 18.27 7.38
C ILE A 440 29.78 17.10 7.29
N VAL A 441 30.21 16.54 8.42
CA VAL A 441 31.11 15.40 8.44
C VAL A 441 30.31 14.13 8.17
N ASP A 442 30.68 13.41 7.12
CA ASP A 442 30.04 12.13 6.78
C ASP A 442 30.35 11.04 7.83
N ALA A 443 29.55 9.96 7.82
CA ALA A 443 29.66 8.89 8.80
C ALA A 443 31.04 8.21 8.78
N THR A 444 31.62 8.02 7.60
CA THR A 444 32.94 7.39 7.42
C THR A 444 34.02 8.23 8.09
N LEU A 445 34.04 9.53 7.81
CA LEU A 445 35.03 10.45 8.35
C LEU A 445 34.85 10.63 9.87
N ALA A 446 33.61 10.63 10.34
CA ALA A 446 33.28 10.64 11.76
C ALA A 446 33.77 9.36 12.49
N ASP A 447 33.68 8.19 11.85
CA ASP A 447 34.20 6.92 12.40
C ASP A 447 35.72 6.93 12.53
N HIS A 448 36.42 7.44 11.51
CA HIS A 448 37.87 7.62 11.58
C HIS A 448 38.27 8.58 12.70
N ALA A 449 37.60 9.73 12.82
CA ALA A 449 37.83 10.71 13.88
C ALA A 449 37.60 10.13 15.28
N GLU A 450 36.53 9.35 15.50
CA GLU A 450 36.26 8.66 16.77
C GLU A 450 37.35 7.64 17.11
N ALA A 451 37.77 6.83 16.13
CA ALA A 451 38.80 5.82 16.32
C ALA A 451 40.16 6.44 16.70
N ILE A 452 40.56 7.53 16.05
CA ILE A 452 41.81 8.23 16.33
C ILE A 452 41.76 8.91 17.69
N THR A 453 40.62 9.51 18.03
CA THR A 453 40.40 10.10 19.35
C THR A 453 40.51 9.05 20.44
N THR A 454 39.92 7.88 20.24
CA THR A 454 39.99 6.75 21.17
C THR A 454 41.43 6.29 21.39
N GLU A 455 42.17 6.08 20.30
CA GLU A 455 43.55 5.60 20.34
C GLU A 455 44.48 6.62 21.01
N ALA A 456 44.36 7.90 20.68
CA ALA A 456 45.17 8.95 21.28
C ALA A 456 44.90 9.09 22.79
N ILE A 457 43.64 9.14 23.21
CA ILE A 457 43.26 9.21 24.63
C ILE A 457 43.75 7.97 25.38
N SER A 458 43.57 6.78 24.81
CA SER A 458 44.05 5.52 25.40
C SER A 458 45.57 5.54 25.61
N ASN A 459 46.32 6.03 24.61
CA ASN A 459 47.77 6.17 24.69
C ASN A 459 48.20 7.17 25.78
N THR A 460 47.54 8.33 25.86
CA THR A 460 47.78 9.28 26.95
C THR A 460 47.56 8.61 28.31
N LEU A 461 46.42 7.97 28.51
CA LEU A 461 46.05 7.42 29.81
C LEU A 461 46.91 6.23 30.25
N ARG A 462 47.39 5.40 29.30
CA ARG A 462 48.23 4.23 29.60
C ARG A 462 49.71 4.57 29.72
N HIS A 463 50.19 5.58 28.98
CA HIS A 463 51.62 5.74 28.72
C HIS A 463 52.20 7.10 29.07
N SER A 464 51.43 8.17 29.20
CA SER A 464 51.99 9.53 29.32
C SER A 464 52.26 9.98 30.76
N GLY A 465 51.43 9.55 31.73
CA GLY A 465 51.40 10.14 33.08
C GLY A 465 50.87 11.58 33.11
N ALA A 466 50.18 12.02 32.05
CA ALA A 466 49.63 13.36 31.90
C ALA A 466 48.58 13.70 32.96
N ARG A 467 48.54 14.98 33.33
CA ARG A 467 47.54 15.58 34.22
C ARG A 467 46.51 16.40 33.44
N SER A 468 46.84 16.81 32.23
CA SER A 468 45.92 17.54 31.35
C SER A 468 45.91 16.95 29.95
N LEU A 469 44.73 16.99 29.34
CA LEU A 469 44.47 16.49 27.99
C LEU A 469 43.55 17.48 27.27
N THR A 470 44.03 17.99 26.15
CA THR A 470 43.27 18.92 25.30
C THR A 470 42.91 18.22 24.00
N ILE A 471 41.62 18.22 23.66
CA ILE A 471 41.07 17.72 22.40
C ILE A 471 40.48 18.91 21.64
N GLU A 472 41.02 19.22 20.48
CA GLU A 472 40.51 20.26 19.59
C GLU A 472 40.02 19.62 18.28
N VAL A 473 38.75 19.87 17.93
CA VAL A 473 38.14 19.37 16.70
C VAL A 473 37.66 20.54 15.86
N GLY A 474 38.19 20.69 14.66
CA GLY A 474 37.89 21.78 13.74
C GLY A 474 37.30 21.25 12.44
N VAL A 475 36.23 21.87 11.95
CA VAL A 475 35.69 21.62 10.61
C VAL A 475 35.82 22.91 9.82
N GLY A 476 36.72 22.91 8.84
CA GLY A 476 36.96 24.00 7.89
C GLY A 476 36.93 23.46 6.46
N ASP A 477 38.01 23.64 5.71
CA ASP A 477 38.21 22.97 4.41
C ASP A 477 38.52 21.46 4.58
N GLU A 478 39.00 21.08 5.76
CA GLU A 478 39.27 19.72 6.20
C GLU A 478 38.69 19.50 7.60
N LEU A 479 38.46 18.24 7.97
CA LEU A 479 38.25 17.84 9.36
C LEU A 479 39.61 17.73 10.05
N LEU A 480 39.81 18.48 11.12
CA LEU A 480 41.00 18.48 11.95
C LEU A 480 40.66 17.93 13.34
N VAL A 481 41.43 16.95 13.81
CA VAL A 481 41.41 16.45 15.19
C VAL A 481 42.83 16.59 15.76
N GLU A 482 42.99 17.46 16.75
CA GLU A 482 44.25 17.66 17.46
C GLU A 482 44.09 17.26 18.93
N ILE A 483 44.98 16.40 19.41
CA ILE A 483 44.99 15.89 20.78
C ILE A 483 46.36 16.14 21.36
N THR A 484 46.40 16.88 22.47
CA THR A 484 47.64 17.29 23.14
C THR A 484 47.59 16.91 24.62
N ASP A 485 48.62 16.22 25.09
CA ASP A 485 48.84 15.92 26.51
C ASP A 485 50.09 16.61 27.07
N ASP A 486 50.17 16.72 28.40
CA ASP A 486 51.30 17.30 29.15
C ASP A 486 52.23 16.26 29.77
N GLY A 487 52.22 15.03 29.26
CA GLY A 487 52.93 13.89 29.85
C GLY A 487 54.43 13.85 29.52
N ARG A 488 55.03 12.66 29.69
CA ARG A 488 56.48 12.45 29.52
C ARG A 488 56.99 12.43 28.06
N GLY A 489 56.12 12.61 27.07
CA GLY A 489 56.46 12.54 25.65
C GLY A 489 56.77 11.11 25.15
N ILE A 490 57.18 10.98 23.89
CA ILE A 490 57.53 9.69 23.26
C ILE A 490 59.03 9.40 23.47
N PRO A 491 59.40 8.28 24.12
CA PRO A 491 60.81 7.90 24.29
C PRO A 491 61.52 7.68 22.95
N ALA A 492 62.79 8.09 22.86
CA ALA A 492 63.60 7.97 21.64
C ALA A 492 63.85 6.51 21.19
N ASP A 493 63.76 5.54 22.11
CA ASP A 493 63.92 4.10 21.82
C ASP A 493 62.59 3.37 21.54
N ASN A 494 61.45 4.08 21.48
CA ASN A 494 60.13 3.44 21.51
C ASN A 494 59.92 2.49 20.31
N ARG A 495 60.06 1.19 20.58
CA ARG A 495 59.90 0.09 19.61
C ARG A 495 58.44 -0.25 19.34
N ARG A 496 57.49 0.18 20.18
CA ARG A 496 56.05 -0.09 20.03
C ARG A 496 55.38 1.05 19.27
N ARG A 497 55.41 0.97 17.94
CA ARG A 497 54.78 1.97 17.05
C ARG A 497 53.39 1.59 16.53
N SER A 498 52.83 0.44 16.91
CA SER A 498 51.57 -0.09 16.35
C SER A 498 50.39 0.90 16.45
N GLY A 499 50.11 1.48 17.63
CA GLY A 499 49.04 2.48 17.78
C GLY A 499 49.26 3.77 16.97
N LEU A 500 50.52 4.23 16.87
CA LEU A 500 50.89 5.40 16.08
C LEU A 500 50.80 5.13 14.56
N ALA A 501 51.19 3.92 14.14
CA ALA A 501 51.07 3.46 12.76
C ALA A 501 49.60 3.31 12.36
N ASN A 502 48.73 2.81 13.25
CA ASN A 502 47.29 2.72 13.00
C ASN A 502 46.64 4.09 12.77
N MET A 503 47.02 5.10 13.56
CA MET A 503 46.53 6.48 13.34
C MET A 503 47.01 7.05 12.01
N GLN A 504 48.23 6.73 11.57
CA GLN A 504 48.75 7.13 10.26
C GLN A 504 48.03 6.41 9.11
N SER A 505 47.85 5.08 9.20
CA SER A 505 47.13 4.29 8.20
C SER A 505 45.68 4.76 8.03
N ARG A 506 45.00 5.12 9.12
CA ARG A 506 43.64 5.67 9.08
C ARG A 506 43.56 7.03 8.38
N ALA A 507 44.60 7.87 8.52
CA ALA A 507 44.69 9.12 7.76
C ALA A 507 44.83 8.85 6.26
N VAL A 508 45.75 7.95 5.88
CA VAL A 508 45.98 7.58 4.47
C VAL A 508 44.72 7.00 3.83
N ALA A 509 43.95 6.18 4.57
CA ALA A 509 42.71 5.58 4.08
C ALA A 509 41.65 6.60 3.62
N VAL A 510 41.66 7.81 4.18
CA VAL A 510 40.72 8.90 3.83
C VAL A 510 41.39 10.05 3.07
N GLY A 511 42.60 9.83 2.53
CA GLY A 511 43.37 10.87 1.82
C GLY A 511 43.86 12.00 2.72
N GLY A 512 43.90 11.77 4.04
CA GLY A 512 44.33 12.72 5.06
C GLY A 512 45.79 12.59 5.48
N ARG A 513 46.16 13.29 6.56
CA ARG A 513 47.49 13.28 7.16
C ARG A 513 47.41 13.10 8.68
N CYS A 514 48.38 12.38 9.23
CA CYS A 514 48.59 12.28 10.68
C CYS A 514 50.03 12.66 11.03
N GLU A 515 50.19 13.70 11.86
CA GLU A 515 51.47 14.18 12.37
C GLU A 515 51.52 13.99 13.89
N ILE A 516 52.57 13.34 14.37
CA ILE A 516 52.79 13.12 15.80
C ILE A 516 54.08 13.82 16.18
N SER A 517 54.01 14.72 17.15
CA SER A 517 55.12 15.60 17.54
C SER A 517 55.17 15.78 19.05
N ALA A 518 56.29 16.33 19.54
CA ALA A 518 56.41 16.73 20.93
C ALA A 518 55.58 17.99 21.19
N ALA A 519 54.80 18.00 22.27
CA ALA A 519 53.99 19.15 22.63
C ALA A 519 54.85 20.28 23.24
N PRO A 520 54.53 21.56 22.97
CA PRO A 520 55.20 22.69 23.63
C PRO A 520 54.93 22.65 25.14
N GLY A 521 55.96 22.38 25.96
CA GLY A 521 55.84 22.25 27.42
C GLY A 521 56.00 20.82 27.98
N GLY A 522 56.24 19.84 27.11
CA GLY A 522 56.29 18.41 27.47
C GLY A 522 55.02 17.69 27.04
N GLY A 523 55.14 16.40 26.71
CA GLY A 523 54.02 15.56 26.27
C GLY A 523 53.96 15.32 24.76
N VAL A 524 52.82 14.83 24.29
CA VAL A 524 52.61 14.42 22.89
C VAL A 524 51.49 15.24 22.26
N ARG A 525 51.71 15.68 21.02
CA ARG A 525 50.69 16.23 20.15
C ARG A 525 50.44 15.27 18.98
N VAL A 526 49.19 14.84 18.85
CA VAL A 526 48.68 14.09 17.69
C VAL A 526 47.79 15.05 16.90
N ARG A 527 48.17 15.33 15.65
CA ARG A 527 47.40 16.16 14.73
C ARG A 527 46.97 15.30 13.55
N TRP A 528 45.69 15.07 13.42
CA TRP A 528 45.10 14.32 12.33
C TRP A 528 44.20 15.23 11.51
N SER A 529 44.34 15.21 10.18
CA SER A 529 43.45 15.94 9.30
C SER A 529 43.03 15.11 8.10
N ALA A 530 41.85 15.37 7.57
CA ALA A 530 41.36 14.71 6.37
C ALA A 530 40.40 15.62 5.59
N PRO A 531 40.45 15.60 4.25
CA PRO A 531 39.57 16.41 3.43
C PRO A 531 38.11 16.05 3.69
N LEU A 532 37.25 17.06 3.76
CA LEU A 532 35.81 16.83 3.72
C LEU A 532 35.47 16.43 2.29
N THR A 533 35.03 15.20 2.08
CA THR A 533 34.72 14.67 0.76
C THR A 533 33.71 15.60 0.07
N VAL A 534 34.15 16.34 -0.96
CA VAL A 534 33.26 17.19 -1.76
C VAL A 534 32.65 16.33 -2.85
N GLY A 535 31.43 15.83 -2.60
CA GLY A 535 30.55 15.23 -3.61
C GLY A 535 30.70 13.74 -3.79
#